data_AF-A0A7S2MLI5-F1
#
_entry.id   AF-A0A7S2MLI5-F1
#
_cell.length_a   1.000
_cell.length_b   1.000
_cell.length_c   1.000
_cell.angle_alpha   90.00
_cell.angle_beta   90.00
_cell.angle_gamma   90.00
#
_symmetry.space_group_name_H-M   'P 1'
#
loop_
_entity.id
_entity.type
_entity.pdbx_description
1 polymer ?
#
loop_
_entity_poly.entity_id
_entity_poly.type
_entity_poly.pdbx_seq_one_letter_code
_entity_poly.pdbx_strand_id
1 'polypeptide(L)'
;LVSGPCREQRSAVAIRYRGVFVVCTHLDAYREVSRLAQLVDLASFIEEKHFGTESEKDEGNRTNESAGTTLSRSAKVVCPPSFEEGTGAKLNAVDKNVHAAACEPSIIGSAWGNVLICGDFNALRAKDYGEHEWADLHNRRAKAGIASATTVTQRLEACWGFKDCRSVAARAEGSVPTSIHGARVDYFWASPRFLRRFNVMRVAHVNFVERVTDHSLILCDV
;
A
#
# COMPACT_ATOMS: atom_id res chain seq x y z
N LEU A 1 -31.43 -18.60 -10.77
CA LEU A 1 -30.45 -17.54 -10.47
C LEU A 1 -29.13 -17.96 -11.10
N VAL A 2 -28.79 -17.39 -12.25
CA VAL A 2 -27.55 -17.70 -12.97
C VAL A 2 -26.42 -16.97 -12.25
N SER A 3 -25.58 -17.71 -11.53
CA SER A 3 -24.32 -17.20 -10.99
C SER A 3 -23.37 -16.95 -12.15
N GLY A 4 -23.31 -15.71 -12.62
CA GLY A 4 -22.22 -15.27 -13.48
C GLY A 4 -20.89 -15.38 -12.71
N PRO A 5 -19.75 -15.58 -13.40
CA PRO A 5 -18.45 -15.61 -12.74
C PRO A 5 -18.21 -14.26 -12.08
N CYS A 6 -18.24 -14.23 -10.75
CA CYS A 6 -17.69 -13.13 -9.97
C CYS A 6 -16.20 -13.07 -10.35
N ARG A 7 -15.80 -12.15 -11.23
CA ARG A 7 -14.38 -11.80 -11.42
C ARG A 7 -13.93 -10.98 -10.21
N GLU A 8 -13.99 -11.61 -9.05
CA GLU A 8 -13.47 -11.10 -7.79
C GLU A 8 -11.98 -11.41 -7.77
N GLN A 9 -11.22 -10.58 -8.50
CA GLN A 9 -9.77 -10.65 -8.47
C GLN A 9 -9.20 -9.24 -8.50
N ARG A 10 -9.76 -8.35 -7.68
CA ARG A 10 -9.08 -7.15 -7.24
C ARG A 10 -8.84 -7.36 -5.75
N SER A 11 -7.58 -7.49 -5.35
CA SER A 11 -7.15 -7.68 -3.97
C SER A 11 -7.42 -6.46 -3.06
N ALA A 12 -8.30 -5.55 -3.51
CA ALA A 12 -8.61 -4.30 -2.85
C ALA A 12 -10.10 -3.94 -2.96
N VAL A 13 -10.63 -3.39 -1.88
CA VAL A 13 -11.96 -2.81 -1.77
C VAL A 13 -11.81 -1.34 -1.44
N ALA A 14 -12.65 -0.48 -2.02
CA ALA A 14 -12.61 0.95 -1.71
C ALA A 14 -13.99 1.53 -1.43
N ILE A 15 -14.00 2.53 -0.56
CA ILE A 15 -15.17 3.34 -0.23
C ILE A 15 -14.79 4.82 -0.25
N ARG A 16 -15.77 5.68 -0.54
CA ARG A 16 -15.63 7.13 -0.36
C ARG A 16 -16.42 7.53 0.87
N TYR A 17 -15.74 8.12 1.86
CA TYR A 17 -16.37 8.58 3.10
C TYR A 17 -15.90 9.99 3.43
N ARG A 18 -16.85 10.93 3.53
CA ARG A 18 -16.58 12.35 3.87
C ARG A 18 -15.44 13.01 3.05
N GLY A 19 -15.35 12.68 1.76
CA GLY A 19 -14.31 13.22 0.88
C GLY A 19 -12.93 12.60 1.05
N VAL A 20 -12.84 11.48 1.77
CA VAL A 20 -11.67 10.58 1.85
C VAL A 20 -11.97 9.34 1.01
N PHE A 21 -11.00 8.91 0.21
CA PHE A 21 -11.03 7.65 -0.52
C PHE A 21 -10.24 6.61 0.29
N VAL A 22 -10.95 5.68 0.92
CA VAL A 22 -10.37 4.65 1.78
C VAL A 22 -10.28 3.36 0.97
N VAL A 23 -9.11 2.75 0.96
CA VAL A 23 -8.82 1.53 0.19
C VAL A 23 -8.27 0.49 1.15
N CYS A 24 -8.94 -0.64 1.28
CA CYS A 24 -8.44 -1.80 2.01
C CYS A 24 -7.84 -2.79 1.01
N THR A 25 -6.64 -3.30 1.24
CA THR A 25 -5.95 -4.25 0.35
C THR A 25 -5.32 -5.40 1.13
N HIS A 26 -5.14 -6.53 0.46
CA HIS A 26 -4.37 -7.65 0.98
C HIS A 26 -3.37 -8.13 -0.09
N LEU A 27 -2.07 -8.04 0.20
CA LEU A 27 -1.01 -8.43 -0.74
C LEU A 27 -0.51 -9.86 -0.46
N ASP A 28 0.10 -10.46 -1.47
CA ASP A 28 0.64 -11.83 -1.44
C ASP A 28 1.63 -12.03 -0.28
N ALA A 29 1.46 -13.10 0.50
CA ALA A 29 2.28 -13.38 1.66
C ALA A 29 3.69 -13.89 1.31
N TYR A 30 3.85 -14.58 0.19
CA TYR A 30 5.01 -15.41 -0.07
C TYR A 30 5.98 -14.76 -1.06
N ARG A 31 5.47 -14.20 -2.16
CA ARG A 31 6.27 -13.78 -3.31
C ARG A 31 6.30 -12.27 -3.44
N GLU A 32 7.50 -11.70 -3.38
CA GLU A 32 7.68 -10.25 -3.55
C GLU A 32 7.26 -9.76 -4.93
N VAL A 33 7.55 -10.53 -5.98
CA VAL A 33 7.13 -10.22 -7.35
C VAL A 33 5.60 -10.10 -7.45
N SER A 34 4.86 -11.01 -6.82
CA SER A 34 3.39 -10.94 -6.75
C SER A 34 2.91 -9.68 -6.02
N ARG A 35 3.50 -9.36 -4.86
CA ARG A 35 3.15 -8.14 -4.10
C ARG A 35 3.37 -6.87 -4.92
N LEU A 36 4.48 -6.80 -5.68
CA LEU A 36 4.78 -5.63 -6.50
C LEU A 36 3.82 -5.49 -7.68
N ALA A 37 3.41 -6.60 -8.31
CA ALA A 37 2.39 -6.57 -9.36
C ALA A 37 1.04 -6.08 -8.78
N GLN A 38 0.62 -6.61 -7.63
CA GLN A 38 -0.60 -6.19 -6.94
C GLN A 38 -0.54 -4.71 -6.51
N LEU A 39 0.63 -4.19 -6.13
CA LEU A 39 0.80 -2.78 -5.81
C LEU A 39 0.61 -1.88 -7.06
N VAL A 40 1.04 -2.33 -8.24
CA VAL A 40 0.80 -1.63 -9.51
C VAL A 40 -0.68 -1.67 -9.89
N ASP A 41 -1.33 -2.82 -9.72
CA ASP A 41 -2.78 -2.95 -9.94
C ASP A 41 -3.57 -2.05 -8.99
N LEU A 42 -3.14 -1.95 -7.72
CA LEU A 42 -3.71 -1.06 -6.72
C LEU A 42 -3.62 0.42 -7.13
N ALA A 43 -2.48 0.85 -7.64
CA ALA A 43 -2.33 2.22 -8.15
C ALA A 43 -3.35 2.51 -9.26
N SER A 44 -3.42 1.61 -10.24
CA SER A 44 -4.33 1.74 -11.38
C SER A 44 -5.79 1.75 -10.93
N PHE A 45 -6.14 0.91 -9.94
CA PHE A 45 -7.46 0.88 -9.33
C PHE A 45 -7.81 2.20 -8.62
N ILE A 46 -6.86 2.78 -7.87
CA ILE A 46 -7.06 4.06 -7.19
C ILE A 46 -7.29 5.16 -8.22
N GLU A 47 -6.51 5.22 -9.29
CA GLU A 47 -6.69 6.21 -10.36
C GLU A 47 -8.06 6.09 -11.04
N GLU A 48 -8.44 4.88 -11.44
CA GLU A 48 -9.73 4.58 -12.08
C GLU A 48 -10.91 5.07 -11.21
N LYS A 49 -10.91 4.71 -9.91
CA LYS A 49 -12.03 5.00 -9.01
C LYS A 49 -12.02 6.41 -8.43
N HIS A 50 -10.85 6.98 -8.20
CA HIS A 50 -10.73 8.32 -7.63
C HIS A 50 -11.12 9.39 -8.65
N PHE A 51 -10.65 9.28 -9.90
CA PHE A 51 -10.86 10.29 -10.93
C PHE A 51 -12.08 10.03 -11.83
N GLY A 52 -12.51 8.78 -12.01
CA GLY A 52 -13.64 8.45 -12.89
C GLY A 52 -15.02 8.92 -12.39
N THR A 53 -15.15 9.37 -11.14
CA THR A 53 -16.45 9.74 -10.55
C THR A 53 -16.80 11.23 -10.64
N GLU A 54 -15.87 12.09 -11.07
CA GLU A 54 -16.17 13.53 -11.20
C GLU A 54 -16.83 13.91 -12.53
N SER A 55 -16.79 13.04 -13.55
CA SER A 55 -17.33 13.33 -14.88
C SER A 55 -18.83 13.07 -15.06
N GLU A 56 -19.48 12.28 -14.20
CA GLU A 56 -20.88 11.83 -14.43
C GLU A 56 -21.95 12.73 -13.80
N LYS A 57 -21.60 13.84 -13.14
CA LYS A 57 -22.59 14.71 -12.47
C LYS A 57 -22.88 16.04 -13.15
N ASP A 58 -22.24 16.35 -14.27
CA ASP A 58 -22.42 17.62 -14.98
C ASP A 58 -23.27 17.53 -16.27
N GLU A 59 -23.77 16.35 -16.65
CA GLU A 59 -24.63 16.19 -17.84
C GLU A 59 -26.11 16.61 -17.63
N GLY A 60 -26.41 17.25 -16.50
CA GLY A 60 -27.78 17.54 -16.09
C GLY A 60 -28.26 18.99 -16.21
N ASN A 61 -27.51 19.97 -16.76
CA ASN A 61 -28.09 21.32 -17.03
C ASN A 61 -27.22 22.29 -17.87
N ARG A 62 -26.73 21.93 -19.07
CA ARG A 62 -26.09 22.92 -19.97
C ARG A 62 -26.53 22.79 -21.42
N THR A 63 -27.51 23.61 -21.78
CA THR A 63 -27.64 24.14 -23.14
C THR A 63 -26.60 25.25 -23.35
N ASN A 64 -25.91 25.14 -24.49
CA ASN A 64 -25.16 26.17 -25.24
C ASN A 64 -23.68 26.44 -24.91
N GLU A 65 -22.87 26.06 -25.90
CA GLU A 65 -21.68 26.73 -26.46
C GLU A 65 -20.51 27.12 -25.54
N SER A 66 -19.41 26.37 -25.63
CA SER A 66 -18.14 26.89 -26.16
C SER A 66 -17.07 25.80 -26.25
N ALA A 67 -16.22 25.90 -27.27
CA ALA A 67 -15.14 24.97 -27.59
C ALA A 67 -14.05 24.98 -26.49
N GLY A 68 -13.87 23.84 -25.82
CA GLY A 68 -12.83 23.62 -24.81
C GLY A 68 -11.99 22.39 -25.15
N THR A 69 -10.67 22.60 -25.22
CA THR A 69 -9.66 21.61 -25.59
C THR A 69 -9.60 20.43 -24.60
N THR A 70 -9.98 19.24 -25.04
CA THR A 70 -9.87 17.99 -24.27
C THR A 70 -8.42 17.51 -24.23
N LEU A 71 -7.73 17.69 -23.10
CA LEU A 71 -6.43 17.08 -22.83
C LEU A 71 -6.63 15.61 -22.40
N SER A 72 -6.60 14.71 -23.38
CA SER A 72 -6.54 13.26 -23.14
C SER A 72 -5.16 12.90 -22.58
N ARG A 73 -5.12 12.43 -21.32
CA ARG A 73 -3.90 11.93 -20.67
C ARG A 73 -3.95 10.42 -20.59
N SER A 74 -3.51 9.75 -21.66
CA SER A 74 -3.18 8.32 -21.63
C SER A 74 -1.72 8.15 -21.21
N ALA A 75 -1.46 8.04 -19.90
CA ALA A 75 -0.17 7.57 -19.42
C ALA A 75 -0.18 6.03 -19.49
N LYS A 76 0.61 5.46 -20.41
CA LYS A 76 0.76 4.01 -20.53
C LYS A 76 1.68 3.54 -19.40
N VAL A 77 1.14 2.81 -18.43
CA VAL A 77 1.95 2.14 -17.39
C VAL A 77 2.78 1.06 -18.08
N VAL A 78 4.09 1.30 -18.22
CA VAL A 78 5.04 0.30 -18.74
C VAL A 78 5.50 -0.54 -17.56
N CYS A 79 5.16 -1.83 -17.57
CA CYS A 79 5.69 -2.78 -16.61
C CYS A 79 7.22 -2.91 -16.80
N PRO A 80 8.02 -2.89 -15.72
CA PRO A 80 9.45 -3.16 -15.82
C PRO A 80 9.69 -4.61 -16.29
N PRO A 81 10.84 -4.90 -16.94
CA PRO A 81 11.19 -6.24 -17.36
C PRO A 81 11.24 -7.20 -16.17
N SER A 82 10.84 -8.44 -16.41
CA SER A 82 10.84 -9.54 -15.45
C SER A 82 12.23 -9.69 -14.80
N PHE A 83 12.27 -9.58 -13.47
CA PHE A 83 13.46 -9.83 -12.68
C PHE A 83 13.70 -11.36 -12.65
N GLU A 84 14.82 -11.83 -13.19
CA GLU A 84 15.22 -13.23 -13.03
C GLU A 84 15.71 -13.45 -11.59
N GLU A 85 14.94 -14.20 -10.81
CA GLU A 85 15.36 -14.67 -9.48
C GLU A 85 16.53 -15.66 -9.66
N GLY A 86 17.75 -15.15 -9.48
CA GLY A 86 18.95 -15.99 -9.45
C GLY A 86 18.86 -17.02 -8.34
N THR A 87 18.83 -18.30 -8.72
CA THR A 87 18.82 -19.43 -7.80
C THR A 87 20.17 -19.60 -7.12
N GLY A 88 20.20 -19.41 -5.80
CA GLY A 88 21.02 -20.22 -4.91
C GLY A 88 22.43 -19.73 -4.52
N ALA A 89 22.62 -19.66 -3.21
CA ALA A 89 23.85 -19.81 -2.43
C ALA A 89 24.73 -18.57 -2.15
N LYS A 90 24.84 -18.32 -0.83
CA LYS A 90 25.73 -17.38 -0.08
C LYS A 90 25.26 -15.93 0.02
N LEU A 91 24.23 -15.70 0.84
CA LEU A 91 23.97 -14.39 1.45
C LEU A 91 24.97 -14.16 2.60
N ASN A 92 26.13 -13.62 2.26
CA ASN A 92 27.00 -12.94 3.22
C ASN A 92 26.46 -11.52 3.45
N ALA A 93 26.45 -11.11 4.72
CA ALA A 93 26.44 -9.74 5.24
C ALA A 93 25.85 -8.62 4.36
N VAL A 94 24.67 -8.13 4.77
CA VAL A 94 24.27 -6.72 4.72
C VAL A 94 24.41 -6.05 3.35
N ASP A 95 23.65 -6.51 2.35
CA ASP A 95 23.33 -5.67 1.19
C ASP A 95 22.27 -4.62 1.61
N LYS A 96 22.71 -3.57 2.30
CA LYS A 96 21.97 -2.30 2.42
C LYS A 96 21.92 -1.54 1.08
N ASN A 97 22.50 -2.12 0.01
CA ASN A 97 22.65 -1.53 -1.32
C ASN A 97 21.84 -2.27 -2.40
N VAL A 98 20.84 -3.09 -2.05
CA VAL A 98 19.89 -3.55 -3.08
C VAL A 98 19.22 -2.32 -3.67
N HIS A 99 19.59 -2.08 -4.93
CA HIS A 99 19.21 -0.98 -5.78
C HIS A 99 17.88 -0.35 -5.38
N ALA A 100 17.90 0.95 -5.13
CA ALA A 100 16.71 1.77 -5.28
C ALA A 100 16.13 1.45 -6.66
N ALA A 101 15.15 0.54 -6.70
CA ALA A 101 14.47 0.15 -7.93
C ALA A 101 14.06 1.47 -8.55
N ALA A 102 14.69 1.79 -9.69
CA ALA A 102 14.64 3.10 -10.30
C ALA A 102 13.19 3.54 -10.28
N CYS A 103 12.90 4.45 -9.36
CA CYS A 103 11.57 4.93 -9.14
C CYS A 103 11.36 5.87 -10.33
N GLU A 104 10.98 5.30 -11.47
CA GLU A 104 10.52 6.06 -12.62
C GLU A 104 9.52 7.04 -12.02
N PRO A 105 9.82 8.36 -12.05
CA PRO A 105 9.00 9.36 -11.39
C PRO A 105 7.68 9.39 -12.14
N SER A 106 6.77 8.50 -11.74
CA SER A 106 5.39 8.58 -12.15
C SER A 106 4.92 9.92 -11.65
N ILE A 107 4.30 10.69 -12.53
CA ILE A 107 3.75 12.05 -12.38
C ILE A 107 2.79 12.19 -11.15
N ILE A 108 2.57 11.12 -10.40
CA ILE A 108 1.54 10.91 -9.40
C ILE A 108 1.94 11.41 -8.00
N GLY A 109 3.22 11.72 -7.73
CA GLY A 109 3.71 12.11 -6.39
C GLY A 109 2.97 13.27 -5.71
N SER A 110 2.34 14.18 -6.48
CA SER A 110 1.51 15.28 -5.95
C SER A 110 0.02 15.18 -6.30
N ALA A 111 -0.36 14.23 -7.15
CA ALA A 111 -1.71 14.12 -7.71
C ALA A 111 -2.68 13.30 -6.86
N TRP A 112 -2.17 12.54 -5.88
CA TRP A 112 -3.05 11.77 -5.00
C TRP A 112 -4.05 12.70 -4.29
N GLY A 113 -5.33 12.36 -4.40
CA GLY A 113 -6.39 12.99 -3.62
C GLY A 113 -6.28 12.68 -2.13
N ASN A 114 -7.37 12.82 -1.37
CA ASN A 114 -7.38 12.43 0.05
C ASN A 114 -7.50 10.90 0.15
N VAL A 115 -6.39 10.18 -0.03
CA VAL A 115 -6.36 8.71 -0.06
C VAL A 115 -5.78 8.17 1.23
N LEU A 116 -6.46 7.18 1.79
CA LEU A 116 -6.01 6.36 2.91
C LEU A 116 -6.03 4.90 2.46
N ILE A 117 -4.89 4.21 2.48
CA ILE A 117 -4.78 2.80 2.13
C ILE A 117 -4.51 2.01 3.40
N CYS A 118 -5.21 0.90 3.65
CA CYS A 118 -4.97 0.04 4.79
C CYS A 118 -5.03 -1.45 4.43
N GLY A 119 -4.57 -2.28 5.35
CA GLY A 119 -4.65 -3.74 5.26
C GLY A 119 -3.31 -4.43 5.41
N ASP A 120 -3.25 -5.69 5.02
CA ASP A 120 -2.05 -6.54 5.11
C ASP A 120 -1.22 -6.42 3.83
N PHE A 121 -0.05 -5.81 3.95
CA PHE A 121 0.88 -5.62 2.83
C PHE A 121 1.86 -6.78 2.69
N ASN A 122 1.95 -7.66 3.68
CA ASN A 122 2.93 -8.74 3.77
C ASN A 122 4.37 -8.30 3.47
N ALA A 123 4.67 -7.03 3.75
CA ALA A 123 5.93 -6.37 3.50
C ALA A 123 6.41 -5.65 4.76
N LEU A 124 7.72 -5.62 4.94
CA LEU A 124 8.34 -5.00 6.10
C LEU A 124 8.72 -3.55 5.79
N ARG A 125 8.67 -2.70 6.81
CA ARG A 125 9.28 -1.38 6.79
C ARG A 125 10.55 -1.42 7.63
N ALA A 126 11.71 -1.31 6.99
CA ALA A 126 13.01 -1.46 7.67
C ALA A 126 13.20 -0.52 8.88
N LYS A 127 12.64 0.68 8.80
CA LYS A 127 12.71 1.71 9.86
C LYS A 127 11.98 1.32 11.16
N ASP A 128 11.19 0.25 11.15
CA ASP A 128 10.41 -0.18 12.32
C ASP A 128 11.23 -1.06 13.28
N TYR A 129 12.44 -1.49 12.88
CA TYR A 129 13.23 -2.47 13.61
C TYR A 129 14.66 -1.99 13.84
N GLY A 130 15.22 -2.30 15.00
CA GLY A 130 16.67 -2.18 15.23
C GLY A 130 17.46 -3.20 14.41
N GLU A 131 18.77 -3.02 14.25
CA GLU A 131 19.60 -3.93 13.42
C GLU A 131 19.56 -5.39 13.90
N HIS A 132 19.63 -5.62 15.22
CA HIS A 132 19.53 -6.96 15.80
C HIS A 132 18.14 -7.57 15.61
N GLU A 133 17.09 -6.79 15.91
CA GLU A 133 15.70 -7.22 15.74
C GLU A 133 15.39 -7.56 14.28
N TRP A 134 15.93 -6.77 13.34
CA TRP A 134 15.81 -7.03 11.90
C TRP A 134 16.44 -8.36 11.50
N ALA A 135 17.64 -8.65 11.98
CA ALA A 135 18.32 -9.93 11.71
C ALA A 135 17.50 -11.11 12.27
N ASP A 136 17.01 -11.00 13.49
CA ASP A 136 16.18 -12.04 14.13
C ASP A 136 14.84 -12.23 13.40
N LEU A 137 14.19 -11.15 13.00
CA LEU A 137 12.96 -11.18 12.23
C LEU A 137 13.17 -11.86 10.87
N HIS A 138 14.24 -11.49 10.17
CA HIS A 138 14.59 -12.09 8.88
C HIS A 138 14.78 -13.60 9.02
N ASN A 139 15.53 -14.04 10.03
CA ASN A 139 15.75 -15.46 10.32
C ASN A 139 14.44 -16.20 10.65
N ARG A 140 13.55 -15.60 11.46
CA ARG A 140 12.25 -16.20 11.80
C ARG A 140 11.36 -16.37 10.56
N ARG A 141 11.26 -15.34 9.73
CA ARG A 141 10.43 -15.38 8.50
C ARG A 141 11.00 -16.33 7.45
N ALA A 142 12.32 -16.38 7.29
CA ALA A 142 12.97 -17.34 6.39
C ALA A 142 12.66 -18.79 6.78
N LYS A 143 12.64 -19.13 8.07
CA LYS A 143 12.23 -20.46 8.56
C LYS A 143 10.77 -20.79 8.25
N ALA A 144 9.91 -19.79 8.13
CA ALA A 144 8.51 -19.93 7.73
C ALA A 144 8.31 -19.90 6.20
N GLY A 145 9.37 -19.77 5.40
CA GLY A 145 9.27 -19.63 3.94
C GLY A 145 8.71 -18.29 3.49
N ILE A 146 8.79 -17.25 4.34
CA ILE A 146 8.23 -15.92 4.07
C ILE A 146 9.36 -14.95 3.78
N ALA A 147 9.31 -14.28 2.62
CA ALA A 147 10.28 -13.26 2.28
C ALA A 147 10.14 -12.00 3.17
N SER A 148 11.27 -11.42 3.57
CA SER A 148 11.34 -10.19 4.39
C SER A 148 11.55 -8.95 3.50
N ALA A 149 10.70 -8.81 2.50
CA ALA A 149 10.78 -7.78 1.47
C ALA A 149 10.45 -6.38 1.99
N THR A 150 11.23 -5.38 1.58
CA THR A 150 10.98 -3.95 1.89
C THR A 150 10.51 -3.14 0.69
N THR A 151 10.62 -3.66 -0.52
CA THR A 151 10.43 -2.87 -1.76
C THR A 151 9.02 -2.26 -1.86
N VAL A 152 7.99 -2.96 -1.38
CA VAL A 152 6.61 -2.45 -1.34
C VAL A 152 6.51 -1.19 -0.47
N THR A 153 7.00 -1.25 0.77
CA THR A 153 6.91 -0.11 1.71
C THR A 153 7.81 1.05 1.26
N GLN A 154 8.99 0.73 0.71
CA GLN A 154 9.88 1.72 0.09
C GLN A 154 9.21 2.42 -1.09
N ARG A 155 8.49 1.70 -1.96
CA ARG A 155 7.79 2.30 -3.10
C ARG A 155 6.64 3.20 -2.65
N LEU A 156 5.86 2.79 -1.65
CA LEU A 156 4.83 3.64 -1.04
C LEU A 156 5.41 4.95 -0.49
N GLU A 157 6.52 4.88 0.26
CA GLU A 157 7.15 6.07 0.85
C GLU A 157 7.87 6.95 -0.16
N ALA A 158 8.77 6.36 -0.96
CA ALA A 158 9.69 7.09 -1.82
C ALA A 158 9.07 7.48 -3.16
N CYS A 159 8.24 6.60 -3.75
CA CYS A 159 7.66 6.84 -5.07
C CYS A 159 6.30 7.52 -4.99
N TRP A 160 5.42 7.05 -4.10
CA TRP A 160 4.07 7.61 -4.00
C TRP A 160 3.98 8.76 -3.00
N GLY A 161 5.00 8.93 -2.16
CA GLY A 161 5.03 9.97 -1.13
C GLY A 161 4.08 9.69 0.03
N PHE A 162 3.50 8.49 0.12
CA PHE A 162 2.61 8.12 1.22
C PHE A 162 3.42 8.06 2.52
N LYS A 163 2.76 8.36 3.64
CA LYS A 163 3.35 8.20 4.97
C LYS A 163 2.61 7.11 5.71
N ASP A 164 3.39 6.31 6.45
CA ASP A 164 2.85 5.38 7.43
C ASP A 164 2.17 6.18 8.55
N CYS A 165 0.87 5.98 8.73
CA CYS A 165 0.06 6.68 9.72
C CYS A 165 0.58 6.45 11.13
N ARG A 166 1.14 5.27 11.46
CA ARG A 166 1.71 5.04 12.80
C ARG A 166 2.90 5.96 13.07
N SER A 167 3.72 6.21 12.05
CA SER A 167 4.91 7.05 12.15
C SER A 167 4.63 8.55 12.27
N VAL A 168 3.44 8.99 11.83
CA VAL A 168 3.01 10.40 11.89
C VAL A 168 1.92 10.65 12.94
N ALA A 169 1.46 9.61 13.62
CA ALA A 169 0.43 9.72 14.64
C ALA A 169 0.93 10.52 15.84
N ALA A 170 0.07 11.37 16.40
CA ALA A 170 0.37 12.04 17.68
C ALA A 170 0.57 11.03 18.82
N ARG A 171 -0.07 9.86 18.73
CA ARG A 171 0.13 8.74 19.65
C ARG A 171 0.15 7.39 18.93
N ALA A 172 1.20 6.60 19.18
CA ALA A 172 1.27 5.20 18.76
C ALA A 172 1.16 4.29 19.98
N GLU A 173 0.19 3.37 19.97
CA GLU A 173 -0.10 2.45 21.08
C GLU A 173 0.07 0.98 20.63
N GLY A 174 0.34 0.10 21.59
CA GLY A 174 0.52 -1.33 21.35
C GLY A 174 1.88 -1.71 20.78
N SER A 175 2.14 -3.03 20.70
CA SER A 175 3.37 -3.59 20.14
C SER A 175 3.54 -3.25 18.66
N VAL A 176 4.78 -3.10 18.18
CA VAL A 176 5.05 -2.83 16.75
C VAL A 176 4.60 -4.00 15.86
N PRO A 177 4.93 -5.27 16.18
CA PRO A 177 4.43 -6.41 15.42
C PRO A 177 2.91 -6.43 15.34
N THR A 178 2.40 -6.80 14.17
CA THR A 178 0.98 -6.96 13.89
C THR A 178 0.62 -8.39 13.51
N SER A 179 1.60 -9.30 13.37
CA SER A 179 1.36 -10.72 13.16
C SER A 179 2.12 -11.62 14.14
N ILE A 180 1.69 -12.89 14.25
CA ILE A 180 2.33 -13.92 15.11
C ILE A 180 3.80 -14.18 14.76
N HIS A 181 4.25 -13.80 13.57
CA HIS A 181 5.65 -13.94 13.15
C HIS A 181 6.55 -12.83 13.74
N GLY A 182 6.01 -11.98 14.62
CA GLY A 182 6.74 -10.85 15.17
C GLY A 182 7.03 -9.76 14.13
N ALA A 183 6.27 -9.75 13.03
CA ALA A 183 6.39 -8.79 11.95
C ALA A 183 5.24 -7.79 12.03
N ARG A 184 5.53 -6.53 11.73
CA ARG A 184 4.55 -5.54 11.32
C ARG A 184 4.37 -5.65 9.81
N VAL A 185 3.19 -6.08 9.40
CA VAL A 185 2.79 -6.25 7.98
C VAL A 185 1.49 -5.53 7.66
N ASP A 186 0.74 -5.14 8.68
CA ASP A 186 -0.48 -4.38 8.57
C ASP A 186 -0.18 -2.89 8.75
N TYR A 187 -0.72 -2.06 7.85
CA TYR A 187 -0.42 -0.63 7.83
C TYR A 187 -1.66 0.20 7.52
N PHE A 188 -1.58 1.48 7.88
CA PHE A 188 -2.36 2.56 7.29
C PHE A 188 -1.39 3.52 6.60
N TRP A 189 -1.58 3.77 5.32
CA TRP A 189 -0.78 4.68 4.51
C TRP A 189 -1.64 5.86 4.07
N ALA A 190 -1.20 7.08 4.37
CA ALA A 190 -1.91 8.30 4.01
C ALA A 190 -1.18 9.06 2.92
N SER A 191 -1.93 9.57 1.93
CA SER A 191 -1.39 10.43 0.90
C SER A 191 -0.96 11.79 1.48
N PRO A 192 -0.04 12.52 0.82
CA PRO A 192 0.32 13.87 1.24
C PRO A 192 -0.87 14.83 1.34
N ARG A 193 -1.87 14.72 0.44
CA ARG A 193 -3.05 15.58 0.46
C ARG A 193 -3.98 15.26 1.62
N PHE A 194 -4.14 13.98 1.96
CA PHE A 194 -4.86 13.57 3.17
C PHE A 194 -4.24 14.23 4.41
N LEU A 195 -2.92 14.13 4.58
CA LEU A 195 -2.21 14.66 5.76
C LEU A 195 -2.17 16.18 5.85
N ARG A 196 -2.46 16.92 4.77
CA ARG A 196 -2.65 18.38 4.83
C ARG A 196 -4.01 18.78 5.42
N ARG A 197 -4.97 17.86 5.44
CA ARG A 197 -6.37 18.12 5.84
C ARG A 197 -6.76 17.43 7.14
N PHE A 198 -6.19 16.25 7.39
CA PHE A 198 -6.52 15.40 8.51
C PHE A 198 -5.26 15.15 9.34
N ASN A 199 -5.43 15.10 10.66
CA ASN A 199 -4.35 14.81 11.59
C ASN A 199 -4.51 13.38 12.09
N VAL A 200 -3.49 12.53 11.91
CA VAL A 200 -3.52 11.21 12.51
C VAL A 200 -3.34 11.35 14.01
N MET A 201 -4.43 11.23 14.77
CA MET A 201 -4.42 11.46 16.22
C MET A 201 -3.84 10.25 16.95
N ARG A 202 -4.23 9.04 16.54
CA ARG A 202 -3.82 7.81 17.21
C ARG A 202 -3.74 6.65 16.23
N VAL A 203 -2.72 5.82 16.38
CA VAL A 203 -2.68 4.47 15.81
C VAL A 203 -2.44 3.46 16.93
N ALA A 204 -3.33 2.49 17.08
CA ALA A 204 -3.25 1.46 18.11
C ALA A 204 -3.23 0.08 17.48
N HIS A 205 -2.30 -0.77 17.92
CA HIS A 205 -2.30 -2.20 17.61
C HIS A 205 -2.91 -2.93 18.80
N VAL A 206 -4.08 -3.54 18.59
CA VAL A 206 -4.83 -4.26 19.61
C VAL A 206 -4.68 -5.75 19.34
N ASN A 207 -3.93 -6.42 20.21
CA ASN A 207 -3.76 -7.87 20.13
C ASN A 207 -5.10 -8.53 20.46
N PHE A 208 -5.64 -9.30 19.52
CA PHE A 208 -6.77 -10.16 19.79
C PHE A 208 -6.31 -11.44 20.48
N VAL A 209 -7.27 -12.16 21.07
CA VAL A 209 -7.04 -13.51 21.59
C VAL A 209 -6.52 -14.37 20.44
N GLU A 210 -5.35 -14.99 20.62
CA GLU A 210 -4.55 -15.75 19.63
C GLU A 210 -5.33 -16.86 18.88
N ARG A 211 -6.58 -17.12 19.25
CA ARG A 211 -7.45 -18.13 18.63
C ARG A 211 -8.31 -17.61 17.48
N VAL A 212 -8.41 -16.29 17.29
CA VAL A 212 -9.31 -15.70 16.27
C VAL A 212 -8.57 -15.38 14.99
N THR A 213 -7.36 -14.83 15.11
CA THR A 213 -6.53 -14.42 13.98
C THR A 213 -5.08 -14.41 14.41
N ASP A 214 -4.21 -14.65 13.45
CA ASP A 214 -2.77 -14.51 13.54
C ASP A 214 -2.29 -13.05 13.39
N HIS A 215 -3.23 -12.09 13.26
CA HIS A 215 -2.97 -10.66 13.17
C HIS A 215 -3.57 -9.88 14.35
N SER A 216 -3.02 -8.69 14.58
CA SER A 216 -3.55 -7.68 15.50
C SER A 216 -4.52 -6.77 14.77
N LEU A 217 -5.54 -6.27 15.47
CA LEU A 217 -6.35 -5.18 14.92
C LEU A 217 -5.54 -3.89 14.90
N ILE A 218 -5.57 -3.19 13.79
CA ILE A 218 -5.07 -1.82 13.73
C ILE A 218 -6.24 -0.84 13.71
N LEU A 219 -6.23 0.08 14.67
CA LEU A 219 -7.12 1.22 14.74
C LEU A 219 -6.35 2.48 14.34
N CYS A 220 -6.96 3.34 13.53
CA CYS A 220 -6.39 4.62 13.11
C CYS A 220 -7.44 5.73 13.27
N ASP A 221 -7.22 6.63 14.23
CA ASP A 221 -8.08 7.78 14.49
C ASP A 221 -7.51 9.01 13.78
N VAL A 222 -8.36 9.71 13.01
CA VAL A 222 -8.01 10.83 12.10
C VAL A 222 -8.92 12.04 12.26
#